data_AF-A0A413VJW9-F1
#
_entry.id   AF-A0A413VJW9-F1
#
_cell.length_a   1.000
_cell.length_b   1.000
_cell.length_c   1.000
_cell.angle_alpha   90.00
_cell.angle_beta   90.00
_cell.angle_gamma   90.00
#
_symmetry.space_group_name_H-M   'P 1'
#
loop_
_entity.id
_entity.type
_entity.pdbx_description
1 polymer ?
#
loop_
_entity_poly.entity_id
_entity_poly.type
_entity_poly.pdbx_seq_one_letter_code
_entity_poly.pdbx_strand_id
1 'polypeptide(L)'
;MRKTHYLIVGILSLISISTHAIDSQKIAAKHPIIADKPVPGFFEGALLGNGALGVVVTTRPDAICLHFGHNNVWDIRIAENNKEKIGTFDEIFTKAQTTLTGLPFIYHSNEFSEYLKLTAENYQKPYPRPFPCGIPLLGDATFTSLCAKYSFQKEELSIVNFQLV
;
A
#
# COMPACT_ATOMS: atom_id res chain seq x y z
N MET A 1 29.09 -50.90 4.11
CA MET A 1 28.49 -49.78 4.88
C MET A 1 27.80 -48.77 3.95
N ARG A 2 26.64 -49.11 3.33
CA ARG A 2 25.96 -48.20 2.37
C ARG A 2 24.42 -48.38 2.29
N LYS A 3 23.79 -48.92 3.34
CA LYS A 3 22.32 -49.15 3.34
C LYS A 3 21.54 -48.31 4.36
N THR A 4 22.22 -47.70 5.34
CA THR A 4 21.56 -46.95 6.43
C THR A 4 21.24 -45.49 6.10
N HIS A 5 21.85 -44.91 5.05
CA HIS A 5 21.68 -43.49 4.72
C HIS A 5 20.46 -43.20 3.83
N TYR A 6 19.94 -44.19 3.10
CA TYR A 6 18.77 -44.00 2.23
C TYR A 6 17.43 -44.09 2.97
N LEU A 7 17.41 -44.67 4.19
CA LEU A 7 16.19 -44.83 4.97
C LEU A 7 15.74 -43.51 5.62
N ILE A 8 16.68 -42.62 5.95
CA ILE A 8 16.38 -41.34 6.62
C ILE A 8 15.84 -40.30 5.63
N VAL A 9 16.25 -40.35 4.35
CA VAL A 9 15.77 -39.42 3.32
C VAL A 9 14.33 -39.72 2.88
N GLY A 10 13.86 -40.97 3.00
CA GLY A 10 12.50 -41.36 2.61
C GLY A 10 11.40 -40.94 3.58
N ILE A 11 11.71 -40.70 4.86
CA ILE A 11 10.71 -40.39 5.89
C ILE A 11 10.39 -38.89 5.95
N LEU A 12 11.29 -38.01 5.47
CA LEU A 12 11.07 -36.55 5.51
C LEU A 12 10.09 -36.01 4.46
N SER A 13 9.65 -36.83 3.50
CA SER A 13 8.76 -36.39 2.39
C SER A 13 7.26 -36.41 2.73
N LEU A 14 6.86 -36.84 3.93
CA LEU A 14 5.44 -37.07 4.28
C LEU A 14 4.87 -36.09 5.31
N ILE A 15 5.61 -35.06 5.72
CA ILE A 15 5.04 -33.98 6.51
C ILE A 15 4.29 -33.05 5.54
N SER A 16 3.08 -33.48 5.16
CA SER A 16 2.08 -32.56 4.64
C SER A 16 1.79 -31.56 5.74
N ILE A 17 2.38 -30.38 5.64
CA ILE A 17 2.02 -29.24 6.47
C ILE A 17 0.57 -28.93 6.07
N SER A 18 -0.38 -29.42 6.86
CA SER A 18 -1.77 -29.00 6.76
C SER A 18 -1.80 -27.52 7.12
N THR A 19 -1.70 -26.67 6.10
CA THR A 19 -2.01 -25.27 6.21
C THR A 19 -3.52 -25.19 6.37
N HIS A 20 -4.00 -25.31 7.61
CA HIS A 20 -5.39 -24.95 7.91
C HIS A 20 -5.56 -23.50 7.48
N ALA A 21 -6.19 -23.30 6.32
CA ALA A 21 -6.48 -21.99 5.78
C ALA A 21 -7.35 -21.26 6.80
N ILE A 22 -6.78 -20.23 7.43
CA ILE A 22 -7.52 -19.40 8.37
C ILE A 22 -8.56 -18.62 7.57
N ASP A 23 -9.82 -18.88 7.86
CA ASP A 23 -10.93 -18.10 7.31
C ASP A 23 -11.01 -16.76 8.06
N SER A 24 -10.26 -15.78 7.55
CA SER A 24 -10.14 -14.44 8.15
C SER A 24 -11.50 -13.73 8.24
N GLN A 25 -12.40 -13.97 7.29
CA GLN A 25 -13.75 -13.40 7.26
C GLN A 25 -14.60 -13.97 8.40
N LYS A 26 -14.58 -15.28 8.62
CA LYS A 26 -15.29 -15.91 9.75
C LYS A 26 -14.75 -15.46 11.11
N ILE A 27 -13.45 -15.20 11.23
CA ILE A 27 -12.87 -14.69 12.48
C ILE A 27 -13.27 -13.23 12.69
N ALA A 28 -13.14 -12.39 11.66
CA ALA A 28 -13.54 -10.98 11.74
C ALA A 28 -15.03 -10.82 12.10
N ALA A 29 -15.91 -11.67 11.56
CA ALA A 29 -17.34 -11.66 11.85
C ALA A 29 -17.69 -11.91 13.33
N LYS A 30 -16.78 -12.54 14.11
CA LYS A 30 -16.98 -12.74 15.56
C LYS A 30 -16.73 -11.48 16.39
N HIS A 31 -16.10 -10.46 15.82
CA HIS A 31 -15.69 -9.24 16.50
C HIS A 31 -16.17 -8.00 15.73
N PRO A 32 -17.49 -7.80 15.57
CA PRO A 32 -18.01 -6.66 14.83
C PRO A 32 -17.73 -5.35 15.60
N ILE A 33 -17.27 -4.33 14.88
CA ILE A 33 -17.22 -2.95 15.37
C ILE A 33 -18.49 -2.28 14.89
N ILE A 34 -19.37 -1.87 15.81
CA ILE A 34 -20.70 -1.35 15.52
C ILE A 34 -20.81 0.08 16.04
N ALA A 35 -21.32 0.97 15.22
CA ALA A 35 -21.77 2.30 15.61
C ALA A 35 -23.26 2.44 15.25
N ASP A 36 -24.08 2.85 16.21
CA ASP A 36 -25.54 3.00 16.11
C ASP A 36 -25.97 4.45 15.79
N LYS A 37 -25.01 5.29 15.43
CA LYS A 37 -25.18 6.71 15.11
C LYS A 37 -24.35 7.08 13.88
N PRO A 38 -24.69 8.17 13.17
CA PRO A 38 -23.82 8.72 12.15
C PRO A 38 -22.41 8.99 12.70
N VAL A 39 -21.39 8.59 11.94
CA VAL A 39 -19.96 8.80 12.24
C VAL A 39 -19.33 9.70 11.17
N PRO A 40 -19.54 11.02 11.22
CA PRO A 40 -19.02 11.93 10.20
C PRO A 40 -17.51 12.19 10.33
N GLY A 41 -16.92 11.89 11.50
CA GLY A 41 -15.49 12.10 11.75
C GLY A 41 -14.63 11.04 11.07
N PHE A 42 -13.54 11.47 10.42
CA PHE A 42 -12.60 10.55 9.74
C PHE A 42 -12.07 9.46 10.69
N PHE A 43 -11.68 9.80 11.91
CA PHE A 43 -11.15 8.83 12.88
C PHE A 43 -12.20 7.93 13.54
N GLU A 44 -13.48 8.20 13.28
CA GLU A 44 -14.62 7.42 13.79
C GLU A 44 -15.18 6.46 12.71
N GLY A 45 -14.73 6.61 11.47
CA GLY A 45 -15.18 5.81 10.34
C GLY A 45 -14.64 4.37 10.37
N ALA A 46 -15.34 3.47 9.68
CA ALA A 46 -14.89 2.10 9.51
C ALA A 46 -13.70 2.05 8.54
N LEU A 47 -12.53 1.66 9.04
CA LEU A 47 -11.31 1.50 8.24
C LEU A 47 -11.28 0.12 7.57
N LEU A 48 -11.17 0.11 6.25
CA LEU A 48 -11.03 -1.09 5.43
C LEU A 48 -9.80 -0.95 4.54
N GLY A 49 -9.13 -2.06 4.23
CA GLY A 49 -8.00 -2.04 3.31
C GLY A 49 -7.47 -3.42 2.96
N ASN A 50 -6.80 -3.50 1.83
CA ASN A 50 -6.18 -4.74 1.32
C ASN A 50 -4.65 -4.67 1.28
N GLY A 51 -4.06 -3.68 1.95
CA GLY A 51 -2.61 -3.44 1.99
C GLY A 51 -2.06 -2.59 0.84
N ALA A 52 -2.84 -2.32 -0.21
CA ALA A 52 -2.48 -1.38 -1.28
C ALA A 52 -3.43 -0.16 -1.31
N LEU A 53 -4.73 -0.44 -1.22
CA LEU A 53 -5.81 0.53 -1.12
C LEU A 53 -6.41 0.48 0.28
N GLY A 54 -6.67 1.66 0.84
CA GLY A 54 -7.43 1.86 2.06
C GLY A 54 -8.66 2.73 1.79
N VAL A 55 -9.74 2.45 2.51
CA VAL A 55 -10.91 3.32 2.56
C VAL A 55 -11.36 3.49 4.00
N VAL A 56 -11.61 4.73 4.38
CA VAL A 56 -12.31 5.05 5.63
C VAL A 56 -13.76 5.40 5.27
N VAL A 57 -14.69 4.61 5.77
CA VAL A 57 -16.13 4.78 5.53
C VAL A 57 -16.72 5.60 6.67
N THR A 58 -17.19 6.81 6.36
CA THR A 58 -17.91 7.67 7.31
C THR A 58 -19.37 7.77 6.91
N THR A 59 -20.25 7.98 7.89
CA THR A 59 -21.69 8.08 7.65
C THR A 59 -22.21 9.42 8.14
N ARG A 60 -23.07 10.00 7.32
CA ARG A 60 -23.90 11.15 7.64
C ARG A 60 -25.37 10.71 7.59
N PRO A 61 -26.30 11.49 8.17
CA PRO A 61 -27.72 11.19 8.05
C PRO A 61 -28.24 11.08 6.59
N ASP A 62 -27.58 11.75 5.65
CA ASP A 62 -28.00 11.92 4.25
C ASP A 62 -27.07 11.25 3.22
N ALA A 63 -25.90 10.74 3.64
CA ALA A 63 -24.91 10.18 2.72
C ALA A 63 -23.90 9.27 3.43
N ILE A 64 -23.22 8.44 2.66
CA ILE A 64 -22.03 7.69 3.04
C ILE A 64 -20.83 8.33 2.31
N CYS A 65 -19.75 8.61 3.03
CA CYS A 65 -18.52 9.14 2.44
C CYS A 65 -17.42 8.08 2.47
N LEU A 66 -16.72 7.93 1.36
CA LEU A 66 -15.63 6.97 1.20
C LEU A 66 -14.30 7.71 1.05
N HIS A 67 -13.50 7.81 2.10
CA HIS A 67 -12.21 8.48 2.02
C HIS A 67 -11.15 7.50 1.50
N PHE A 68 -10.75 7.64 0.23
CA PHE A 68 -9.77 6.74 -0.37
C PHE A 68 -8.32 7.18 -0.08
N GLY A 69 -7.47 6.19 0.13
CA GLY A 69 -6.02 6.33 0.15
C GLY A 69 -5.37 5.17 -0.58
N HIS A 70 -4.30 5.44 -1.33
CA HIS A 70 -3.54 4.41 -2.03
C HIS A 70 -2.06 4.58 -1.75
N ASN A 71 -1.37 3.46 -1.48
CA ASN A 71 0.04 3.47 -1.06
C ASN A 71 1.01 3.99 -2.12
N ASN A 72 0.57 4.17 -3.35
CA ASN A 72 1.36 4.75 -4.45
C ASN A 72 0.89 6.16 -4.86
N VAL A 73 -0.10 6.74 -4.17
CA VAL A 73 -0.55 8.11 -4.41
C VAL A 73 0.14 9.03 -3.42
N TRP A 74 1.24 9.59 -3.88
CA TRP A 74 2.08 10.50 -3.13
C TRP A 74 2.05 11.86 -3.78
N ASP A 75 2.41 12.87 -2.99
CA ASP A 75 2.71 14.18 -3.53
C ASP A 75 3.77 14.10 -4.65
N ILE A 76 3.50 14.75 -5.78
CA ILE A 76 4.32 14.79 -7.00
C ILE A 76 5.74 15.35 -6.79
N ARG A 77 6.05 15.82 -5.57
CA ARG A 77 7.39 16.23 -5.14
C ARG A 77 8.37 15.07 -4.92
N ILE A 78 8.00 13.81 -5.19
CA ILE A 78 8.98 12.72 -5.38
C ILE A 78 9.79 13.04 -6.65
N ALA A 79 10.86 13.82 -6.48
CA ALA A 79 11.83 14.05 -7.52
C ALA A 79 12.59 12.74 -7.76
N GLU A 80 12.38 12.10 -8.91
CA GLU A 80 13.16 10.92 -9.33
C GLU A 80 14.34 11.32 -10.23
N ASN A 81 15.00 12.44 -9.93
CA ASN A 81 16.03 13.07 -10.79
C ASN A 81 17.17 12.13 -11.24
N ASN A 82 17.40 11.05 -10.49
CA ASN A 82 18.48 10.11 -10.73
C ASN A 82 18.00 8.71 -11.13
N LYS A 83 16.70 8.51 -11.44
CA LYS A 83 16.11 7.19 -11.77
C LYS A 83 16.94 6.41 -12.78
N GLU A 84 17.31 7.06 -13.87
CA GLU A 84 18.09 6.48 -14.97
C GLU A 84 19.52 6.11 -14.56
N LYS A 85 20.06 6.72 -13.50
CA LYS A 85 21.43 6.52 -13.01
C LYS A 85 21.53 5.48 -11.89
N ILE A 86 20.40 5.09 -11.28
CA ILE A 86 20.38 4.13 -10.17
C ILE A 86 20.59 2.69 -10.67
N GLY A 87 20.10 2.37 -11.87
CA GLY A 87 20.18 1.04 -12.47
C GLY A 87 19.31 -0.01 -11.77
N THR A 88 19.49 -1.27 -12.18
CA THR A 88 18.84 -2.43 -11.57
C THR A 88 19.66 -3.02 -10.43
N PHE A 89 19.02 -3.82 -9.57
CA PHE A 89 19.71 -4.51 -8.48
C PHE A 89 20.84 -5.40 -9.00
N ASP A 90 20.60 -6.17 -10.06
CA ASP A 90 21.59 -7.11 -10.60
C ASP A 90 22.84 -6.39 -11.15
N GLU A 91 22.66 -5.27 -11.83
CA GLU A 91 23.77 -4.44 -12.34
C GLU A 91 24.64 -3.91 -11.19
N ILE A 92 24.01 -3.35 -10.16
CA ILE A 92 24.70 -2.78 -9.01
C ILE A 92 25.37 -3.87 -8.17
N PHE A 93 24.71 -5.02 -8.00
CA PHE A 93 25.27 -6.14 -7.24
C PHE A 93 26.48 -6.76 -7.94
N THR A 94 26.41 -6.93 -9.26
CA THR A 94 27.54 -7.41 -10.06
C THR A 94 28.73 -6.44 -9.95
N LYS A 95 28.47 -5.14 -10.06
CA LYS A 95 29.47 -4.09 -9.91
C LYS A 95 30.09 -4.04 -8.51
N ALA A 96 29.29 -4.30 -7.48
CA ALA A 96 29.75 -4.38 -6.09
C ALA A 96 30.75 -5.52 -5.91
N GLN A 97 30.49 -6.69 -6.48
CA GLN A 97 31.39 -7.84 -6.39
C GLN A 97 32.77 -7.54 -7.00
N THR A 98 32.83 -6.82 -8.13
CA THR A 98 34.10 -6.50 -8.78
C THR A 98 34.85 -5.36 -8.08
N THR A 99 34.16 -4.29 -7.70
CA THR A 99 34.79 -3.03 -7.26
C THR A 99 35.10 -3.00 -5.77
N LEU A 100 34.38 -3.78 -4.95
CA LEU A 100 34.53 -3.76 -3.49
C LEU A 100 35.45 -4.86 -2.94
N THR A 101 36.04 -5.68 -3.82
CA THR A 101 36.95 -6.76 -3.39
C THR A 101 38.16 -6.18 -2.68
N GLY A 102 38.38 -6.59 -1.42
CA GLY A 102 39.50 -6.16 -0.60
C GLY A 102 39.31 -4.82 0.13
N LEU A 103 38.14 -4.18 -0.02
CA LEU A 103 37.79 -2.99 0.77
C LEU A 103 37.04 -3.37 2.04
N PRO A 104 37.35 -2.73 3.20
CA PRO A 104 36.67 -3.05 4.46
C PRO A 104 35.22 -2.55 4.49
N PHE A 105 34.88 -1.49 3.74
CA PHE A 105 33.53 -0.93 3.66
C PHE A 105 33.24 -0.33 2.28
N ILE A 106 31.96 -0.28 1.91
CA ILE A 106 31.47 0.20 0.61
C ILE A 106 31.86 1.67 0.30
N TYR A 107 31.94 2.51 1.34
CA TYR A 107 32.25 3.94 1.22
C TYR A 107 33.72 4.24 0.88
N HIS A 108 34.60 3.24 0.96
CA HIS A 108 36.02 3.40 0.63
C HIS A 108 36.30 3.32 -0.88
N SER A 109 35.33 2.91 -1.69
CA SER A 109 35.42 3.09 -3.13
C SER A 109 34.84 4.45 -3.51
N ASN A 110 35.59 5.25 -4.27
CA ASN A 110 35.11 6.55 -4.75
C ASN A 110 33.82 6.39 -5.56
N GLU A 111 33.72 5.32 -6.35
CA GLU A 111 32.57 5.04 -7.20
C GLU A 111 31.29 4.74 -6.38
N PHE A 112 31.33 3.85 -5.39
CA PHE A 112 30.14 3.61 -4.55
C PHE A 112 29.84 4.78 -3.61
N SER A 113 30.86 5.52 -3.16
CA SER A 113 30.64 6.73 -2.35
C SER A 113 29.83 7.77 -3.12
N GLU A 114 30.16 8.01 -4.40
CA GLU A 114 29.39 8.90 -5.28
C GLU A 114 27.99 8.33 -5.59
N TYR A 115 27.88 7.02 -5.85
CA TYR A 115 26.59 6.37 -6.05
C TYR A 115 25.65 6.51 -4.84
N LEU A 116 26.18 6.40 -3.62
CA LEU A 116 25.42 6.57 -2.39
C LEU A 116 24.95 8.02 -2.19
N LYS A 117 25.78 9.01 -2.54
CA LYS A 117 25.35 10.42 -2.53
C LYS A 117 24.20 10.66 -3.51
N LEU A 118 24.32 10.12 -4.73
CA LEU A 118 23.32 10.24 -5.80
C LEU A 118 21.99 9.59 -5.44
N THR A 119 22.02 8.41 -4.83
CA THR A 119 20.81 7.70 -4.38
C THR A 119 20.17 8.37 -3.16
N ALA A 120 20.97 8.96 -2.26
CA ALA A 120 20.48 9.65 -1.06
C ALA A 120 19.92 11.06 -1.34
N GLU A 121 20.35 11.73 -2.42
CA GLU A 121 20.01 13.14 -2.72
C GLU A 121 18.51 13.43 -2.66
N ASN A 122 17.66 12.54 -3.21
CA ASN A 122 16.21 12.74 -3.20
C ASN A 122 15.57 12.43 -1.85
N TYR A 123 16.14 11.52 -1.05
CA TYR A 123 15.68 11.23 0.31
C TYR A 123 16.04 12.32 1.32
N GLN A 124 17.02 13.18 1.00
CA GLN A 124 17.39 14.34 1.84
C GLN A 124 16.42 15.51 1.69
N LYS A 125 15.54 15.49 0.70
CA LYS A 125 14.49 16.50 0.53
C LYS A 125 13.34 16.21 1.50
N PRO A 126 12.50 17.21 1.86
CA PRO A 126 11.33 16.98 2.70
C PRO A 126 10.49 15.84 2.13
N TYR A 127 10.31 14.78 2.92
CA TYR A 127 9.64 13.58 2.45
C TYR A 127 8.21 13.93 1.99
N PRO A 128 7.79 13.48 0.81
CA PRO A 128 6.48 13.81 0.27
C PRO A 128 5.40 13.25 1.18
N ARG A 129 4.34 14.04 1.38
CA ARG A 129 3.21 13.59 2.18
C ARG A 129 2.33 12.66 1.33
N PRO A 130 1.72 11.62 1.93
CA PRO A 130 0.66 10.88 1.26
C PRO A 130 -0.42 11.85 0.76
N PHE A 131 -0.87 11.68 -0.48
CA PHE A 131 -1.89 12.55 -1.06
C PHE A 131 -3.26 11.86 -0.96
N PRO A 132 -4.32 12.55 -0.51
CA PRO A 132 -5.65 11.95 -0.43
C PRO A 132 -6.17 11.61 -1.83
N CYS A 133 -6.81 10.44 -1.98
CA CYS A 133 -7.34 9.98 -3.28
C CYS A 133 -8.79 10.44 -3.54
N GLY A 134 -9.23 11.50 -2.88
CA GLY A 134 -10.60 12.02 -2.98
C GLY A 134 -11.61 11.29 -2.09
N ILE A 135 -12.84 11.79 -2.11
CA ILE A 135 -13.94 11.33 -1.25
C ILE A 135 -15.24 11.19 -2.07
N PRO A 136 -15.54 10.01 -2.64
CA PRO A 136 -16.86 9.76 -3.20
C PRO A 136 -17.95 9.82 -2.13
N LEU A 137 -19.06 10.47 -2.50
CA LEU A 137 -20.25 10.62 -1.67
C LEU A 137 -21.38 9.82 -2.29
N LEU A 138 -21.95 8.90 -1.51
CA LEU A 138 -23.11 8.10 -1.88
C LEU A 138 -24.30 8.59 -1.08
N GLY A 139 -25.16 9.38 -1.71
CA GLY A 139 -26.39 9.88 -1.10
C GLY A 139 -27.64 9.31 -1.78
N ASP A 140 -28.80 9.61 -1.20
CA ASP A 140 -30.08 9.27 -1.81
C ASP A 140 -30.41 10.19 -3.01
N ALA A 141 -31.56 9.93 -3.67
CA ALA A 141 -32.02 10.74 -4.79
C ALA A 141 -32.24 12.22 -4.39
N THR A 142 -32.62 12.45 -3.14
CA THR A 142 -32.80 13.79 -2.57
C THR A 142 -31.46 14.54 -2.51
N PHE A 143 -30.43 13.91 -1.95
CA PHE A 143 -29.07 14.43 -1.86
C PHE A 143 -28.50 14.73 -3.25
N THR A 144 -28.68 13.79 -4.19
CA THR A 144 -28.23 13.95 -5.59
C THR A 144 -28.85 15.18 -6.25
N SER A 145 -30.15 15.39 -6.05
CA SER A 145 -30.86 16.56 -6.58
C SER A 145 -30.39 17.88 -5.95
N LEU A 146 -30.06 17.87 -4.66
CA LEU A 146 -29.51 19.03 -3.95
C LEU A 146 -28.10 19.37 -4.45
N CYS A 147 -27.22 18.38 -4.60
CA CYS A 147 -25.89 18.58 -5.16
C CYS A 147 -25.95 19.17 -6.58
N ALA A 148 -26.87 18.67 -7.42
CA ALA A 148 -27.10 19.21 -8.76
C ALA A 148 -27.66 20.64 -8.76
N LYS A 149 -28.52 20.98 -7.79
CA LYS A 149 -29.15 22.30 -7.65
C LYS A 149 -28.20 23.37 -7.10
N TYR A 150 -27.31 22.99 -6.17
CA TYR A 150 -26.46 23.94 -5.44
C TYR A 150 -25.03 24.05 -5.98
N SER A 151 -24.70 23.39 -7.10
CA SER A 151 -23.38 23.46 -7.75
C SER A 151 -22.22 23.39 -6.74
N PHE A 152 -22.23 22.39 -5.86
CA PHE A 152 -21.00 22.00 -5.17
C PHE A 152 -19.94 21.77 -6.24
N GLN A 153 -18.82 22.49 -6.14
CA GLN A 153 -17.79 22.64 -7.18
C GLN A 153 -17.61 21.34 -7.97
N LYS A 154 -18.03 21.38 -9.24
CA LYS A 154 -18.19 20.25 -10.16
C LYS A 154 -16.87 19.59 -10.58
N GLU A 155 -15.75 19.96 -9.96
CA GLU A 155 -14.41 19.61 -10.44
C GLU A 155 -13.90 18.25 -9.94
N GLU A 156 -14.55 17.60 -8.97
CA GLU A 156 -14.11 16.27 -8.47
C GLU A 156 -15.26 15.27 -8.15
N LEU A 157 -16.48 15.47 -8.66
CA LEU A 157 -17.59 14.55 -8.41
C LEU A 157 -17.85 13.65 -9.64
N SER A 158 -17.23 12.48 -9.66
CA SER A 158 -17.67 11.36 -10.50
C SER A 158 -18.90 10.69 -9.87
N ILE A 159 -20.08 11.01 -10.39
CA ILE A 159 -21.33 10.33 -10.00
C ILE A 159 -21.30 8.93 -10.63
N VAL A 160 -21.07 7.92 -9.81
CA VAL A 160 -21.18 6.51 -10.23
C VAL A 160 -22.48 5.95 -9.66
N ASN A 161 -23.50 5.79 -10.52
CA ASN A 161 -24.72 5.08 -10.18
C ASN A 161 -24.42 3.57 -10.11
N PHE A 162 -24.26 3.03 -8.90
CA PHE A 162 -24.25 1.59 -8.70
C PHE A 162 -25.68 1.10 -8.50
N GLN A 163 -26.20 0.42 -9.53
CA GLN A 163 -27.43 -0.36 -9.45
C GLN A 163 -27.05 -1.71 -8.82
N LEU A 164 -27.36 -1.89 -7.53
CA LEU A 164 -27.18 -3.18 -6.87
C LEU A 164 -28.20 -4.17 -7.50
N VAL A 165 -27.67 -5.24 -8.10
CA VAL A 165 -28.43 -6.42 -8.54
C VAL A 165 -28.46 -7.43 -7.40
#